data_AF-A0A6L8H7X6-F1
#
_entry.id   AF-A0A6L8H7X6-F1
#
_cell.length_a   1.000
_cell.length_b   1.000
_cell.length_c   1.000
_cell.angle_alpha   90.00
_cell.angle_beta   90.00
_cell.angle_gamma   90.00
#
_symmetry.space_group_name_H-M   'P 1'
#
loop_
_entity.id
_entity.type
_entity.pdbx_description
1 polymer ?
#
loop_
_entity_poly.entity_id
_entity_poly.type
_entity_poly.pdbx_seq_one_letter_code
_entity_poly.pdbx_strand_id
1 'polypeptide(L)'
;MKRKAGLGAFWKEVERRRVFRAGGFYVVAAFILLQLGEIVLPAFDAPNWVMQSLVVVLLLGLPVVLACAWVYDLTPHGLKRTSDQGVTRVTLAPRVALLVVTLVVAGLGALWFQRNARAGGDGAEPATPGPGEEVLAIADIDTTVTAIAVLPLADLTGGEDLFARQLHEEIITLLSELTTLRVVSRTSVERYRTSDQLLPEIAAELGVQRIVTGSVAMAADSDSVRISVQLLDAPTDTHLRSMTYQREMKDILRLQTEVAVDIARTVVGELEAAPVPQQFAQIDPEAYRLTLEGQQALEAEKWEEAVALFDRAVRRDSTFALPSVLWYGAVLGARMEGRTIPEDTLAMAIAHLQRARGLGGVEEEVAAV
;
A
#
# COMPACT_ATOMS: atom_id res chain seq x y z
N MET A 1 37.27 -39.39 -28.67
CA MET A 1 37.86 -38.07 -28.32
C MET A 1 37.00 -36.95 -28.89
N LYS A 2 36.18 -36.28 -28.06
CA LYS A 2 35.32 -35.16 -28.47
C LYS A 2 36.14 -33.87 -28.46
N ARG A 3 36.32 -33.21 -29.62
CA ARG A 3 36.99 -31.90 -29.71
C ARG A 3 36.15 -30.86 -28.99
N LYS A 4 36.71 -30.21 -27.96
CA LYS A 4 36.19 -28.95 -27.42
C LYS A 4 36.38 -27.89 -28.51
N ALA A 5 35.33 -27.60 -29.28
CA ALA A 5 35.28 -26.40 -30.11
C ALA A 5 35.18 -25.21 -29.16
N GLY A 6 36.34 -24.65 -28.80
CA GLY A 6 36.46 -23.62 -27.78
C GLY A 6 35.75 -22.33 -28.17
N LEU A 7 35.27 -21.59 -27.17
CA LEU A 7 34.69 -20.25 -27.29
C LEU A 7 35.46 -19.35 -28.28
N GLY A 8 36.78 -19.49 -28.38
CA GLY A 8 37.61 -18.73 -29.32
C GLY A 8 37.27 -18.93 -30.81
N ALA A 9 36.75 -20.08 -31.22
CA ALA A 9 36.30 -20.31 -32.60
C ALA A 9 34.93 -19.64 -32.86
N PHE A 10 34.05 -19.63 -31.85
CA PHE A 10 32.79 -18.89 -31.88
C PHE A 10 33.03 -17.37 -31.89
N TRP A 11 33.92 -16.87 -31.03
CA TRP A 11 34.32 -15.46 -31.00
C TRP A 11 34.94 -14.99 -32.33
N LYS A 12 35.82 -15.78 -32.94
CA LYS A 12 36.35 -15.50 -34.28
C LYS A 12 35.26 -15.49 -35.37
N GLU A 13 34.24 -16.33 -35.24
CA GLU A 13 33.15 -16.39 -36.22
C GLU A 13 32.17 -15.21 -36.06
N VAL A 14 31.93 -14.72 -34.83
CA VAL A 14 31.14 -13.51 -34.56
C VAL A 14 31.87 -12.25 -35.04
N GLU A 15 33.19 -12.18 -34.84
CA GLU A 15 34.03 -11.06 -35.29
C GLU A 15 34.12 -10.97 -36.81
N ARG A 16 34.21 -12.12 -37.49
CA ARG A 16 34.29 -12.23 -38.96
C ARG A 16 33.03 -11.71 -39.68
N ARG A 17 31.85 -11.78 -39.05
CA ARG A 17 30.56 -11.38 -39.66
C ARG A 17 30.14 -9.94 -39.39
N ARG A 18 31.06 -9.08 -38.91
CA ARG A 18 30.82 -7.64 -38.64
C ARG A 18 29.63 -7.33 -37.72
N VAL A 19 29.12 -8.32 -36.98
CA VAL A 19 27.94 -8.18 -36.09
C VAL A 19 28.18 -7.10 -35.03
N PHE A 20 29.41 -6.97 -34.53
CA PHE A 20 29.81 -5.91 -33.60
C PHE A 20 29.66 -4.50 -34.17
N ARG A 21 29.87 -4.32 -35.49
CA ARG A 21 29.75 -3.01 -36.12
C ARG A 21 28.29 -2.59 -36.24
N ALA A 22 27.41 -3.52 -36.63
CA ALA A 22 25.97 -3.27 -36.68
C ALA A 22 25.38 -3.04 -35.29
N GLY A 23 25.78 -3.84 -34.29
CA GLY A 23 25.44 -3.62 -32.89
C GLY A 23 25.94 -2.27 -32.37
N GLY A 24 27.17 -1.89 -32.71
CA GLY A 24 27.74 -0.59 -32.33
C GLY A 24 26.95 0.59 -32.91
N PHE A 25 26.61 0.57 -34.20
CA PHE A 25 25.77 1.61 -34.80
C PHE A 25 24.38 1.68 -34.18
N TYR A 26 23.79 0.53 -33.85
CA TYR A 26 22.50 0.47 -33.19
C TYR A 26 22.54 1.10 -31.79
N VAL A 27 23.57 0.80 -30.99
CA VAL A 27 23.74 1.38 -29.66
C VAL A 27 23.91 2.90 -29.74
N VAL A 28 24.71 3.41 -30.70
CA VAL A 28 24.88 4.86 -30.90
C VAL A 28 23.56 5.51 -31.32
N ALA A 29 22.81 4.91 -32.26
CA ALA A 29 21.52 5.43 -32.68
C ALA A 29 20.47 5.39 -31.55
N ALA A 30 20.42 4.30 -30.78
CA ALA A 30 19.57 4.16 -29.60
C ALA A 30 19.91 5.22 -28.55
N PHE A 31 21.20 5.45 -28.29
CA PHE A 31 21.65 6.48 -27.36
C PHE A 31 21.22 7.89 -27.78
N ILE A 32 21.36 8.23 -29.07
CA ILE A 32 20.90 9.52 -29.62
C ILE A 32 19.38 9.65 -29.48
N LEU A 33 18.62 8.59 -29.79
CA LEU A 33 17.17 8.59 -29.65
C LEU A 33 16.70 8.77 -28.20
N LEU A 34 17.41 8.15 -27.25
CA LEU A 34 17.12 8.32 -25.83
C LEU A 34 17.43 9.74 -25.36
N GLN A 35 18.59 10.29 -25.72
CA GLN A 35 18.92 11.70 -25.40
C GLN A 35 17.92 12.68 -26.01
N LEU A 36 17.51 12.45 -27.25
CA LEU A 36 16.51 13.28 -27.90
C LEU A 36 15.15 13.13 -27.20
N GLY A 37 14.78 11.91 -26.79
CA GLY A 37 13.57 11.63 -26.02
C GLY A 37 13.54 12.39 -24.68
N GLU A 38 14.65 12.42 -23.95
CA GLU A 38 14.77 13.16 -22.68
C GLU A 38 14.58 14.66 -22.84
N ILE A 39 14.95 15.23 -23.99
CA ILE A 39 14.80 16.67 -24.26
C ILE A 39 13.40 16.97 -24.81
N VAL A 40 12.93 16.14 -25.74
CA VAL A 40 11.72 16.41 -26.52
C VAL A 40 10.46 15.99 -25.76
N LEU A 41 10.46 14.81 -25.14
CA LEU A 41 9.24 14.27 -24.51
C LEU A 41 8.73 15.16 -23.36
N PRO A 42 9.57 15.63 -22.42
CA PRO A 42 9.11 16.57 -21.39
C PRO A 42 8.67 17.92 -21.97
N ALA A 43 9.26 18.36 -23.08
CA ALA A 43 8.85 19.60 -23.75
C ALA A 43 7.44 19.56 -24.35
N PHE A 44 6.86 18.35 -24.51
CA PHE A 44 5.50 18.12 -24.99
C PHE A 44 4.55 17.59 -23.90
N ASP A 45 4.94 17.67 -22.62
CA ASP A 45 4.20 17.07 -21.49
C ASP A 45 3.87 15.58 -21.72
N ALA A 46 4.75 14.87 -22.43
CA ALA A 46 4.53 13.47 -22.75
C ALA A 46 4.62 12.61 -21.46
N PRO A 47 3.66 11.71 -21.21
CA PRO A 47 3.69 10.84 -20.04
C PRO A 47 4.94 9.96 -19.96
N ASN A 48 5.38 9.63 -18.73
CA ASN A 48 6.58 8.81 -18.49
C ASN A 48 6.55 7.43 -19.19
N TRP A 49 5.37 6.85 -19.42
CA TRP A 49 5.22 5.58 -20.13
C TRP A 49 5.72 5.66 -21.59
N VAL A 50 5.75 6.84 -22.20
CA VAL A 50 6.23 7.04 -23.58
C VAL A 50 7.73 6.78 -23.66
N MET A 51 8.50 7.33 -22.72
CA MET A 51 9.94 7.09 -22.61
C MET A 51 10.24 5.62 -22.28
N GLN A 52 9.45 5.01 -21.38
CA GLN A 52 9.57 3.58 -21.06
C GLN A 52 9.31 2.69 -22.28
N SER A 53 8.30 3.01 -23.08
CA SER A 53 7.98 2.29 -24.31
C SER A 53 9.09 2.40 -25.35
N LEU A 54 9.69 3.60 -25.50
CA LEU A 54 10.83 3.83 -26.38
C LEU A 54 12.02 2.93 -25.99
N VAL A 55 12.34 2.85 -24.69
CA VAL A 55 13.41 1.99 -24.18
C VAL A 55 13.12 0.52 -24.48
N VAL A 56 11.90 0.04 -24.22
CA VAL A 56 11.51 -1.36 -24.47
C VAL A 56 11.62 -1.69 -25.96
N VAL A 57 11.17 -0.81 -26.86
CA VAL A 57 11.28 -1.01 -28.31
C VAL A 57 12.75 -1.07 -28.75
N LEU A 58 13.62 -0.22 -28.20
CA LEU A 58 15.05 -0.26 -28.49
C LEU A 58 15.73 -1.54 -27.97
N LEU A 59 15.33 -2.03 -26.80
CA LEU A 59 15.84 -3.29 -26.27
C LEU A 59 15.40 -4.50 -27.10
N LEU A 60 14.14 -4.52 -27.55
CA LEU A 60 13.61 -5.59 -28.39
C LEU A 60 14.11 -5.51 -29.84
N GLY A 61 14.43 -4.31 -30.33
CA GLY A 61 14.97 -4.11 -31.68
C GLY A 61 16.42 -4.59 -31.82
N LEU A 62 17.22 -4.53 -30.76
CA LEU A 62 18.62 -4.97 -30.75
C LEU A 62 18.82 -6.43 -31.20
N PRO A 63 18.14 -7.45 -30.63
CA PRO A 63 18.31 -8.84 -31.08
C PRO A 63 17.86 -9.05 -32.53
N VAL A 64 16.85 -8.32 -33.01
CA VAL A 64 16.41 -8.37 -34.41
C VAL A 64 17.48 -7.81 -35.33
N VAL A 65 18.08 -6.66 -34.99
CA VAL A 65 19.16 -6.06 -35.77
C VAL A 65 20.41 -6.94 -35.80
N LEU A 66 20.76 -7.56 -34.67
CA LEU A 66 21.88 -8.51 -34.60
C LEU A 66 21.61 -9.76 -35.45
N ALA A 67 20.37 -10.27 -35.45
CA ALA A 67 19.97 -11.39 -36.30
C ALA A 67 20.04 -11.03 -37.79
N CYS A 68 19.57 -9.84 -38.18
CA CYS A 68 19.70 -9.35 -39.55
C CYS A 68 21.16 -9.16 -39.98
N ALA A 69 22.01 -8.60 -39.11
CA ALA A 69 23.44 -8.45 -39.36
C ALA A 69 24.16 -9.80 -39.50
N TRP A 70 23.66 -10.84 -38.83
CA TRP A 70 24.20 -12.19 -38.92
C TRP A 70 23.82 -12.91 -40.23
N VAL A 71 22.68 -12.55 -40.83
CA VAL A 71 22.15 -13.17 -42.07
C VAL A 71 22.58 -12.42 -43.35
N TYR A 72 22.85 -11.12 -43.27
CA TYR A 72 23.17 -10.28 -44.43
C TYR A 72 24.58 -9.67 -44.34
N ASP A 73 25.47 -10.02 -45.27
CA ASP A 73 26.78 -9.37 -45.42
C ASP A 73 26.63 -8.08 -46.25
N LEU A 74 26.81 -6.91 -45.61
CA LEU A 74 26.85 -5.63 -46.32
C LEU A 74 28.24 -5.41 -46.95
N THR A 75 28.38 -5.85 -48.21
CA THR A 75 29.51 -5.50 -49.08
C THR A 75 29.30 -4.10 -49.68
N PRO A 76 30.32 -3.21 -49.72
CA PRO A 76 30.14 -1.82 -50.19
C PRO A 76 29.69 -1.65 -51.65
N HIS A 77 29.60 -2.73 -52.45
CA HIS A 77 29.25 -2.68 -53.88
C HIS A 77 28.06 -3.60 -54.26
N GLY A 78 27.13 -3.85 -53.34
CA GLY A 78 25.87 -4.53 -53.63
C GLY A 78 25.87 -6.04 -53.37
N LEU A 79 24.68 -6.54 -53.02
CA LEU A 79 24.40 -7.90 -52.53
C LEU A 79 24.78 -8.99 -53.54
N LYS A 80 25.66 -9.92 -53.14
CA LYS A 80 25.78 -11.25 -53.75
C LYS A 80 25.69 -12.31 -52.65
N ARG A 81 24.74 -13.23 -52.79
CA ARG A 81 24.60 -14.45 -51.96
C ARG A 81 25.03 -15.65 -52.81
N THR A 82 25.85 -16.52 -52.23
CA THR A 82 26.29 -17.78 -52.83
C THR A 82 25.12 -18.76 -52.96
N SER A 83 24.76 -19.12 -54.18
CA SER A 83 24.68 -20.47 -54.72
C SER A 83 24.02 -20.40 -56.11
N ASP A 84 24.52 -21.25 -56.99
CA ASP A 84 24.15 -21.32 -58.40
C ASP A 84 22.67 -21.73 -58.57
N GLN A 85 22.10 -21.26 -59.68
CA GLN A 85 20.77 -21.57 -60.25
C GLN A 85 19.52 -20.81 -59.75
N GLY A 86 18.84 -20.19 -60.73
CA GLY A 86 17.38 -20.19 -60.80
C GLY A 86 16.69 -18.87 -60.46
N VAL A 87 16.18 -18.22 -61.50
CA VAL A 87 15.48 -16.94 -61.48
C VAL A 87 14.16 -16.99 -60.68
N THR A 88 14.00 -16.10 -59.71
CA THR A 88 12.88 -15.13 -59.66
C THR A 88 13.20 -14.03 -58.63
N ARG A 89 13.38 -12.80 -59.12
CA ARG A 89 13.41 -11.60 -58.27
C ARG A 89 12.02 -11.38 -57.70
N VAL A 90 11.87 -11.49 -56.38
CA VAL A 90 10.92 -10.66 -55.64
C VAL A 90 11.68 -10.04 -54.47
N THR A 91 12.07 -8.78 -54.69
CA THR A 91 12.72 -7.91 -53.71
C THR A 91 11.71 -7.45 -52.65
N LEU A 92 11.32 -8.35 -51.74
CA LEU A 92 10.42 -8.03 -50.62
C LEU A 92 11.10 -8.15 -49.24
N ALA A 93 12.25 -8.80 -49.12
CA ALA A 93 12.79 -9.20 -47.81
C ALA A 93 13.10 -8.07 -46.79
N PRO A 94 13.76 -6.94 -47.14
CA PRO A 94 14.03 -5.88 -46.15
C PRO A 94 12.81 -5.00 -45.87
N ARG A 95 11.88 -4.87 -46.84
CA ARG A 95 10.63 -4.11 -46.65
C ARG A 95 9.62 -4.88 -45.82
N VAL A 96 9.55 -6.21 -45.98
CA VAL A 96 8.69 -7.08 -45.17
C VAL A 96 9.19 -7.16 -43.74
N ALA A 97 10.51 -7.20 -43.50
CA ALA A 97 11.05 -7.15 -42.14
C ALA A 97 10.72 -5.83 -41.43
N LEU A 98 10.84 -4.69 -42.13
CA LEU A 98 10.43 -3.38 -41.59
C LEU A 98 8.92 -3.31 -41.36
N LEU A 99 8.11 -3.90 -42.25
CA LEU A 99 6.65 -4.01 -42.11
C LEU A 99 6.26 -4.89 -40.91
N VAL A 100 6.96 -5.99 -40.67
CA VAL A 100 6.70 -6.88 -39.54
C VAL A 100 7.08 -6.18 -38.23
N VAL A 101 8.21 -5.47 -38.17
CA VAL A 101 8.59 -4.71 -36.97
C VAL A 101 7.62 -3.57 -36.71
N THR A 102 7.21 -2.82 -37.74
CA THR A 102 6.19 -1.76 -37.58
C THR A 102 4.82 -2.33 -37.21
N LEU A 103 4.42 -3.48 -37.73
CA LEU A 103 3.18 -4.17 -37.34
C LEU A 103 3.24 -4.73 -35.92
N VAL A 104 4.39 -5.20 -35.46
CA VAL A 104 4.58 -5.67 -34.08
C VAL A 104 4.58 -4.49 -33.11
N VAL A 105 5.23 -3.37 -33.44
CA VAL A 105 5.21 -2.15 -32.63
C VAL A 105 3.81 -1.53 -32.60
N ALA A 106 3.11 -1.47 -33.74
CA ALA A 106 1.73 -1.01 -33.81
C ALA A 106 0.76 -1.96 -33.09
N GLY A 107 0.99 -3.27 -33.19
CA GLY A 107 0.19 -4.29 -32.51
C GLY A 107 0.35 -4.24 -30.99
N LEU A 108 1.58 -4.10 -30.49
CA LEU A 108 1.86 -3.93 -29.06
C LEU A 108 1.33 -2.57 -28.56
N GLY A 109 1.46 -1.50 -29.35
CA GLY A 109 0.88 -0.20 -29.05
C GLY A 109 -0.66 -0.23 -29.00
N ALA A 110 -1.31 -0.94 -29.92
CA ALA A 110 -2.77 -1.10 -29.96
C ALA A 110 -3.29 -1.98 -28.83
N LEU A 111 -2.56 -3.03 -28.45
CA LEU A 111 -2.93 -3.94 -27.36
C LEU A 111 -2.76 -3.26 -26.00
N TRP A 112 -1.73 -2.42 -25.87
CA TRP A 112 -1.55 -1.54 -24.71
C TRP A 112 -2.62 -0.44 -24.66
N PHE A 113 -2.92 0.22 -25.79
CA PHE A 113 -4.00 1.22 -25.89
C PHE A 113 -5.37 0.60 -25.58
N GLN A 114 -5.69 -0.61 -26.03
CA GLN A 114 -6.93 -1.30 -25.65
C GLN A 114 -6.99 -1.64 -24.16
N ARG A 115 -5.85 -1.95 -23.54
CA ARG A 115 -5.78 -2.23 -22.10
C ARG A 115 -5.91 -0.95 -21.27
N ASN A 116 -5.35 0.17 -21.75
CA ASN A 116 -5.37 1.45 -21.05
C ASN A 116 -6.63 2.29 -21.34
N ALA A 117 -7.22 2.17 -22.53
CA ALA A 117 -8.49 2.79 -22.88
C ALA A 117 -9.67 2.12 -22.15
N ARG A 118 -9.64 0.79 -21.95
CA ARG A 118 -10.59 0.09 -21.06
C ARG A 118 -10.42 0.44 -19.57
N ALA A 119 -9.26 0.97 -19.18
CA ALA A 119 -8.99 1.45 -17.83
C ALA A 119 -9.33 2.95 -17.65
N GLY A 120 -9.54 3.69 -18.75
CA GLY A 120 -9.69 5.15 -18.73
C GLY A 120 -10.93 5.71 -19.42
N GLY A 121 -11.85 4.87 -19.89
CA GLY A 121 -13.04 5.35 -20.56
C GLY A 121 -14.05 4.25 -20.80
N ASP A 122 -14.98 4.10 -19.87
CA ASP A 122 -16.39 3.85 -20.17
C ASP A 122 -17.18 4.38 -18.97
N GLY A 123 -17.78 5.56 -19.15
CA GLY A 123 -18.99 5.88 -18.42
C GLY A 123 -20.01 4.81 -18.79
N ALA A 124 -20.19 3.84 -17.88
CA ALA A 124 -21.19 2.80 -18.03
C ALA A 124 -22.58 3.45 -18.01
N GLU A 125 -23.16 3.63 -19.19
CA GLU A 125 -24.60 3.59 -19.34
C GLU A 125 -25.09 2.25 -18.74
N PRO A 126 -26.03 2.24 -17.79
CA PRO A 126 -26.36 1.02 -17.07
C PRO A 126 -26.97 0.00 -18.03
N ALA A 127 -26.22 -1.07 -18.31
CA ALA A 127 -26.76 -2.24 -18.96
C ALA A 127 -27.84 -2.86 -18.06
N THR A 128 -29.09 -2.78 -18.49
CA THR A 128 -30.20 -3.57 -17.93
C THR A 128 -29.77 -5.04 -17.86
N PRO A 129 -29.80 -5.70 -16.67
CA PRO A 129 -29.44 -7.10 -16.58
C PRO A 129 -30.46 -7.94 -17.34
N GLY A 130 -29.96 -8.79 -18.25
CA GLY A 130 -30.77 -9.83 -18.86
C GLY A 130 -31.24 -10.84 -17.80
N PRO A 131 -32.46 -11.39 -17.89
CA PRO A 131 -32.95 -12.36 -16.92
C PRO A 131 -32.25 -13.69 -17.18
N GLY A 132 -31.26 -14.06 -16.35
CA GLY A 132 -30.70 -15.41 -16.40
C GLY A 132 -29.27 -15.66 -15.91
N GLU A 133 -28.53 -14.65 -15.43
CA GLU A 133 -27.29 -14.92 -14.71
C GLU A 133 -27.46 -14.55 -13.23
N GLU A 134 -27.81 -15.56 -12.43
CA GLU A 134 -27.59 -15.58 -10.99
C GLU A 134 -26.08 -15.55 -10.72
N VAL A 135 -25.45 -14.39 -10.96
CA VAL A 135 -24.26 -14.02 -10.22
C VAL A 135 -24.78 -13.77 -8.81
N LEU A 136 -24.39 -14.63 -7.87
CA LEU A 136 -24.55 -14.43 -6.44
C LEU A 136 -24.11 -13.01 -6.10
N ALA A 137 -25.10 -12.12 -6.06
CA ALA A 137 -24.97 -10.81 -5.50
C ALA A 137 -24.63 -11.05 -4.03
N ILE A 138 -23.40 -10.73 -3.65
CA ILE A 138 -23.08 -10.37 -2.28
C ILE A 138 -23.73 -8.99 -2.08
N ALA A 139 -25.06 -8.97 -2.11
CA ALA A 139 -25.91 -7.87 -1.69
C ALA A 139 -26.35 -8.20 -0.27
N ASP A 140 -25.41 -8.10 0.65
CA ASP A 140 -25.59 -7.63 2.03
C ASP A 140 -24.20 -7.68 2.72
N ILE A 141 -23.36 -6.70 2.40
CA ILE A 141 -22.42 -6.21 3.42
C ILE A 141 -23.00 -4.86 3.82
N ASP A 142 -23.72 -4.90 4.93
CA ASP A 142 -24.14 -3.78 5.76
C ASP A 142 -23.66 -2.41 5.26
N THR A 143 -24.56 -1.66 4.62
CA THR A 143 -24.33 -0.30 4.10
C THR A 143 -24.07 0.75 5.19
N THR A 144 -23.80 0.34 6.42
CA THR A 144 -23.52 1.20 7.57
C THR A 144 -22.03 1.27 7.94
N VAL A 145 -21.18 0.37 7.42
CA VAL A 145 -19.76 0.31 7.80
C VAL A 145 -18.91 1.22 6.91
N THR A 146 -18.28 2.23 7.50
CA THR A 146 -17.41 3.14 6.76
C THR A 146 -16.02 2.55 6.58
N ALA A 147 -15.57 2.42 5.33
CA ALA A 147 -14.23 1.92 5.02
C ALA A 147 -13.18 3.04 5.03
N ILE A 148 -12.11 2.84 5.81
CA ILE A 148 -11.06 3.83 6.04
C ILE A 148 -9.67 3.22 5.88
N ALA A 149 -8.74 3.99 5.31
CA ALA A 149 -7.32 3.67 5.32
C ALA A 149 -6.54 4.75 6.06
N VAL A 150 -5.57 4.35 6.86
CA VAL A 150 -4.55 5.25 7.41
C VAL A 150 -3.34 5.08 6.52
N LEU A 151 -2.86 6.14 5.86
CA LEU A 151 -1.62 6.07 5.09
C LEU A 151 -0.41 6.22 6.01
N PRO A 152 0.75 5.68 5.62
CA PRO A 152 2.00 5.92 6.33
C PRO A 152 2.22 7.42 6.59
N LEU A 153 2.44 7.77 7.86
CA LEU A 153 2.73 9.15 8.22
C LEU A 153 4.09 9.56 7.67
N ALA A 154 4.15 10.71 7.01
CA ALA A 154 5.40 11.23 6.46
C ALA A 154 6.32 11.71 7.60
N ASP A 155 7.56 11.24 7.63
CA ASP A 155 8.56 11.75 8.55
C ASP A 155 9.37 12.88 7.90
N LEU A 156 9.22 14.09 8.44
CA LEU A 156 9.92 15.31 8.03
C LEU A 156 11.05 15.68 8.99
N THR A 157 11.37 14.82 9.96
CA THR A 157 12.43 15.04 10.96
C THR A 157 13.84 14.76 10.39
N GLY A 158 13.94 14.03 9.28
CA GLY A 158 15.22 13.62 8.68
C GLY A 158 15.98 12.55 9.47
N GLY A 159 15.36 11.96 10.51
CA GLY A 159 15.90 10.91 11.37
C GLY A 159 15.37 9.52 11.04
N GLU A 160 15.39 8.62 12.03
CA GLU A 160 14.72 7.31 11.91
C GLU A 160 13.20 7.48 12.01
N ASP A 161 12.48 7.00 11.00
CA ASP A 161 11.01 6.97 10.84
C ASP A 161 10.27 6.16 11.93
N LEU A 162 10.96 5.78 13.02
CA LEU A 162 10.43 4.90 14.06
C LEU A 162 9.18 5.49 14.72
N PHE A 163 9.20 6.77 15.08
CA PHE A 163 8.07 7.41 15.74
C PHE A 163 6.84 7.52 14.84
N ALA A 164 7.02 7.95 13.58
CA ALA A 164 5.92 8.06 12.62
C ALA A 164 5.32 6.68 12.29
N ARG A 165 6.16 5.63 12.21
CA ARG A 165 5.70 4.24 12.09
C ARG A 165 4.90 3.78 13.30
N GLN A 166 5.44 3.96 14.50
CA GLN A 166 4.75 3.56 15.73
C GLN A 166 3.42 4.29 15.91
N LEU A 167 3.36 5.59 15.62
CA LEU A 167 2.13 6.36 15.66
C LEU A 167 1.12 5.87 14.60
N HIS A 168 1.58 5.54 13.41
CA HIS A 168 0.74 4.94 12.37
C HIS A 168 0.11 3.61 12.82
N GLU A 169 0.89 2.73 13.47
CA GLU A 169 0.37 1.48 14.05
C GLU A 169 -0.71 1.71 15.09
N GLU A 170 -0.45 2.66 15.99
CA GLU A 170 -1.34 2.95 17.11
C GLU A 170 -2.70 3.45 16.60
N ILE A 171 -2.69 4.33 15.59
CA ILE A 171 -3.91 4.84 14.97
C ILE A 171 -4.70 3.71 14.29
N ILE A 172 -4.03 2.84 13.52
CA ILE A 172 -4.70 1.69 12.88
C ILE A 172 -5.32 0.78 13.94
N THR A 173 -4.58 0.48 15.00
CA THR A 173 -5.03 -0.39 16.10
C THR A 173 -6.29 0.17 16.73
N LEU A 174 -6.25 1.44 17.16
CA LEU A 174 -7.39 2.13 17.77
C LEU A 174 -8.61 2.19 16.86
N LEU A 175 -8.42 2.54 15.59
CA LEU A 175 -9.54 2.60 14.64
C LEU A 175 -10.13 1.22 14.36
N SER A 176 -9.34 0.14 14.46
CA SER A 176 -9.78 -1.23 14.22
C SER A 176 -10.61 -1.80 15.37
N GLU A 177 -10.52 -1.22 16.56
CA GLU A 177 -11.39 -1.57 17.69
C GLU A 177 -12.84 -1.11 17.48
N LEU A 178 -13.08 -0.21 16.51
CA LEU A 178 -14.39 0.36 16.22
C LEU A 178 -15.15 -0.52 15.22
N THR A 179 -16.26 -1.12 15.67
CA THR A 179 -17.11 -1.99 14.84
C THR A 179 -17.81 -1.26 13.69
N THR A 180 -17.94 0.07 13.77
CA THR A 180 -18.53 0.92 12.73
C THR A 180 -17.57 1.21 11.58
N LEU A 181 -16.29 0.85 11.71
CA LEU A 181 -15.25 1.11 10.71
C LEU A 181 -14.67 -0.19 10.16
N ARG A 182 -14.46 -0.22 8.83
CA ARG A 182 -13.62 -1.21 8.17
C ARG A 182 -12.25 -0.59 7.89
N VAL A 183 -11.27 -0.91 8.72
CA VAL A 183 -9.91 -0.37 8.59
C VAL A 183 -9.05 -1.26 7.69
N VAL A 184 -8.33 -0.65 6.74
CA VAL A 184 -7.35 -1.36 5.90
C VAL A 184 -6.11 -1.70 6.72
N SER A 185 -5.60 -2.93 6.57
CA SER A 185 -4.45 -3.40 7.32
C SER A 185 -3.16 -2.60 7.00
N ARG A 186 -2.28 -2.51 7.99
CA ARG A 186 -0.94 -1.91 7.85
C ARG A 186 -0.20 -2.37 6.60
N THR A 187 -0.10 -3.68 6.40
CA THR A 187 0.75 -4.25 5.34
C THR A 187 0.24 -3.86 3.96
N SER A 188 -1.07 -3.66 3.82
CA SER A 188 -1.70 -3.18 2.58
C SER A 188 -1.43 -1.70 2.31
N VAL A 189 -1.38 -0.85 3.34
CA VAL A 189 -1.12 0.60 3.19
C VAL A 189 0.37 0.95 3.14
N GLU A 190 1.24 0.10 3.67
CA GLU A 190 2.69 0.35 3.77
C GLU A 190 3.35 0.60 2.40
N ARG A 191 2.80 0.00 1.32
CA ARG A 191 3.27 0.21 -0.05
C ARG A 191 3.16 1.66 -0.54
N TYR A 192 2.34 2.48 0.10
CA TYR A 192 2.12 3.87 -0.28
C TYR A 192 3.05 4.86 0.42
N ARG A 193 3.99 4.40 1.26
CA ARG A 193 4.90 5.25 2.05
C ARG A 193 5.70 6.26 1.22
N THR A 194 6.09 5.88 0.00
CA THR A 194 6.82 6.75 -0.94
C THR A 194 6.13 6.80 -2.30
N SER A 195 4.81 6.70 -2.30
CA SER A 195 4.03 6.71 -3.55
C SER A 195 3.73 8.14 -3.98
N ASP A 196 3.92 8.41 -5.27
CA ASP A 196 3.49 9.66 -5.92
C ASP A 196 2.05 9.56 -6.48
N GLN A 197 1.36 8.45 -6.20
CA GLN A 197 0.00 8.19 -6.65
C GLN A 197 -1.00 9.14 -6.00
N LEU A 198 -2.01 9.57 -6.75
CA LEU A 198 -3.04 10.48 -6.24
C LEU A 198 -3.95 9.78 -5.23
N LEU A 199 -4.42 10.52 -4.22
CA LEU A 199 -5.28 9.96 -3.15
C LEU A 199 -6.55 9.26 -3.68
N PRO A 200 -7.28 9.79 -4.69
CA PRO A 200 -8.43 9.09 -5.27
C PRO A 200 -8.08 7.73 -5.89
N GLU A 201 -6.90 7.61 -6.49
CA GLU A 201 -6.44 6.35 -7.08
C GLU A 201 -6.08 5.33 -5.99
N ILE A 202 -5.40 5.77 -4.92
CA ILE A 202 -5.10 4.93 -3.75
C ILE A 202 -6.41 4.45 -3.11
N ALA A 203 -7.39 5.35 -2.98
CA ALA A 203 -8.70 5.05 -2.41
C ALA A 203 -9.45 3.98 -3.22
N ALA A 204 -9.43 4.11 -4.54
CA ALA A 204 -10.04 3.15 -5.45
C ALA A 204 -9.36 1.77 -5.36
N GLU A 205 -8.03 1.72 -5.29
CA GLU A 205 -7.27 0.47 -5.16
C GLU A 205 -7.51 -0.23 -3.82
N LEU A 206 -7.60 0.54 -2.74
CA LEU A 206 -7.89 0.04 -1.38
C LEU A 206 -9.38 -0.20 -1.11
N GLY A 207 -10.27 0.29 -1.97
CA GLY A 207 -11.71 0.23 -1.79
C GLY A 207 -12.18 0.98 -0.53
N VAL A 208 -11.69 2.19 -0.31
CA VAL A 208 -12.02 3.03 0.86
C VAL A 208 -12.65 4.37 0.46
N GLN A 209 -13.50 4.90 1.34
CA GLN A 209 -14.15 6.20 1.15
C GLN A 209 -13.42 7.32 1.90
N ARG A 210 -12.63 6.94 2.90
CA ARG A 210 -11.97 7.84 3.84
C ARG A 210 -10.49 7.49 3.92
N ILE A 211 -9.65 8.52 3.94
CA ILE A 211 -8.22 8.35 4.13
C ILE A 211 -7.75 9.28 5.25
N VAL A 212 -6.94 8.75 6.16
CA VAL A 212 -6.16 9.52 7.12
C VAL A 212 -4.74 9.67 6.58
N THR A 213 -4.28 10.90 6.41
CA THR A 213 -2.89 11.22 6.06
C THR A 213 -2.26 12.06 7.17
N GLY A 214 -0.94 12.16 7.18
CA GLY A 214 -0.28 13.05 8.12
C GLY A 214 1.22 13.05 8.01
N SER A 215 1.83 13.90 8.83
CA SER A 215 3.27 14.08 8.89
C SER A 215 3.74 14.37 10.31
N VAL A 216 4.93 13.89 10.64
CA VAL A 216 5.66 14.21 11.87
C VAL A 216 6.85 15.09 11.49
N ALA A 217 7.07 16.19 12.21
CA ALA A 217 8.21 17.08 12.03
C ALA A 217 8.79 17.49 13.38
N MET A 218 10.10 17.73 13.45
CA MET A 218 10.70 18.37 14.61
C MET A 218 10.50 19.88 14.51
N ALA A 219 10.14 20.53 15.62
CA ALA A 219 10.08 21.98 15.66
C ALA A 219 11.49 22.57 15.59
N ALA A 220 11.69 23.54 14.69
CA ALA A 220 13.01 24.10 14.37
C ALA A 220 13.81 24.61 15.60
N ASP A 221 13.13 25.03 16.67
CA ASP A 221 13.72 25.72 17.81
C ASP A 221 13.53 24.99 19.16
N SER A 222 13.08 23.73 19.17
CA SER A 222 12.80 23.02 20.43
C SER A 222 12.92 21.49 20.30
N ASP A 223 13.14 20.82 21.43
CA ASP A 223 12.99 19.36 21.59
C ASP A 223 11.49 18.97 21.58
N SER A 224 10.75 19.47 20.59
CA SER A 224 9.30 19.26 20.46
C SER A 224 8.96 18.70 19.09
N VAL A 225 8.00 17.78 19.09
CA VAL A 225 7.47 17.12 17.89
C VAL A 225 6.18 17.81 17.49
N ARG A 226 6.06 18.13 16.21
CA ARG A 226 4.83 18.58 15.56
C ARG A 226 4.25 17.43 14.74
N ILE A 227 3.01 17.07 15.03
CA ILE A 227 2.26 16.05 14.30
C ILE A 227 1.10 16.75 13.60
N SER A 228 0.97 16.56 12.29
CA SER A 228 -0.17 17.06 11.50
C SER A 228 -0.90 15.88 10.93
N VAL A 229 -2.21 15.78 11.13
CA VAL A 229 -3.05 14.68 10.63
C VAL A 229 -4.27 15.26 9.96
N GLN A 230 -4.71 14.63 8.88
CA GLN A 230 -5.82 15.06 8.07
C GLN A 230 -6.72 13.86 7.75
N LEU A 231 -8.03 14.06 7.87
CA LEU A 231 -9.05 13.14 7.39
C LEU A 231 -9.60 13.70 6.09
N LEU A 232 -9.59 12.88 5.04
CA LEU A 232 -10.04 13.25 3.71
C LEU A 232 -11.19 12.35 3.23
N ASP A 233 -12.12 12.94 2.47
CA ASP A 233 -12.96 12.22 1.53
C ASP A 233 -12.09 11.87 0.33
N ALA A 234 -11.78 10.58 0.21
CA ALA A 234 -10.75 10.11 -0.69
C ALA A 234 -11.17 10.14 -2.17
N PRO A 235 -12.45 9.84 -2.55
CA PRO A 235 -12.91 9.98 -3.92
C PRO A 235 -12.86 11.41 -4.47
N THR A 236 -13.15 12.41 -3.61
CA THR A 236 -13.20 13.82 -4.03
C THR A 236 -11.92 14.59 -3.73
N ASP A 237 -10.96 13.96 -3.04
CA ASP A 237 -9.74 14.60 -2.52
C ASP A 237 -10.05 15.86 -1.70
N THR A 238 -11.12 15.81 -0.90
CA THR A 238 -11.55 16.95 -0.07
C THR A 238 -11.20 16.74 1.39
N HIS A 239 -10.69 17.79 2.02
CA HIS A 239 -10.42 17.79 3.45
C HIS A 239 -11.72 17.80 4.25
N LEU A 240 -11.92 16.78 5.07
CA LEU A 240 -13.00 16.75 6.07
C LEU A 240 -12.52 17.42 7.34
N ARG A 241 -11.33 17.04 7.82
CA ARG A 241 -10.78 17.55 9.08
C ARG A 241 -9.26 17.61 9.08
N SER A 242 -8.73 18.59 9.80
CA SER A 242 -7.29 18.72 10.07
C SER A 242 -7.06 18.84 11.58
N MET A 243 -6.00 18.17 12.04
CA MET A 243 -5.55 18.12 13.43
C MET A 243 -4.05 18.46 13.48
N THR A 244 -3.63 19.22 14.48
CA THR A 244 -2.21 19.56 14.68
C THR A 244 -1.87 19.50 16.15
N TYR A 245 -0.79 18.80 16.47
CA TYR A 245 -0.30 18.57 17.81
C TYR A 245 1.14 19.04 17.90
N GLN A 246 1.50 19.73 18.99
CA GLN A 246 2.88 20.14 19.26
C GLN A 246 3.20 19.91 20.74
N ARG A 247 4.20 19.07 21.03
CA ARG A 247 4.54 18.62 22.40
C ARG A 247 6.03 18.32 22.54
N GLU A 248 6.54 18.45 23.77
CA GLU A 248 7.93 18.12 24.11
C GLU A 248 8.21 16.61 24.00
N MET A 249 9.44 16.25 23.60
CA MET A 249 9.91 14.88 23.38
C MET A 249 9.98 14.03 24.65
N LYS A 250 10.03 14.66 25.84
CA LYS A 250 10.27 14.00 27.14
C LYS A 250 9.24 12.92 27.48
N ASP A 251 8.03 13.01 26.94
CA ASP A 251 6.93 12.07 27.15
C ASP A 251 6.42 11.48 25.82
N ILE A 252 7.32 11.06 24.93
CA ILE A 252 6.97 10.64 23.57
C ILE A 252 5.96 9.48 23.48
N LEU A 253 6.02 8.53 24.42
CA LEU A 253 5.08 7.40 24.46
C LEU A 253 3.67 7.86 24.85
N ARG A 254 3.57 8.74 25.85
CA ARG A 254 2.30 9.32 26.26
C ARG A 254 1.72 10.20 25.15
N LEU A 255 2.57 10.97 24.48
CA LEU A 255 2.20 11.78 23.32
C LEU A 255 1.59 10.92 22.21
N GLN A 256 2.21 9.79 21.90
CA GLN A 256 1.75 8.88 20.86
C GLN A 256 0.32 8.41 21.14
N THR A 257 0.07 7.89 22.34
CA THR A 257 -1.25 7.39 22.74
C THR A 257 -2.29 8.51 22.77
N GLU A 258 -1.97 9.67 23.36
CA GLU A 258 -2.90 10.82 23.41
C GLU A 258 -3.31 11.27 22.01
N VAL A 259 -2.35 11.37 21.09
CA VAL A 259 -2.59 11.80 19.70
C VAL A 259 -3.40 10.76 18.94
N ALA A 260 -3.10 9.47 19.09
CA ALA A 260 -3.82 8.41 18.39
C ALA A 260 -5.28 8.33 18.84
N VAL A 261 -5.54 8.46 20.16
CA VAL A 261 -6.91 8.49 20.72
C VAL A 261 -7.69 9.71 20.21
N ASP A 262 -7.06 10.90 20.20
CA ASP A 262 -7.73 12.11 19.74
C ASP A 262 -8.06 12.06 18.23
N ILE A 263 -7.17 11.47 17.43
CA ILE A 263 -7.42 11.20 16.01
C ILE A 263 -8.59 10.24 15.85
N ALA A 264 -8.59 9.10 16.54
CA ALA A 264 -9.66 8.11 16.44
C ALA A 264 -11.03 8.70 16.79
N ARG A 265 -11.10 9.46 17.88
CA ARG A 265 -12.32 10.17 18.30
C ARG A 265 -12.81 11.17 17.26
N THR A 266 -11.90 11.98 16.73
CA THR A 266 -12.23 12.98 15.72
C THR A 266 -12.72 12.31 14.44
N VAL A 267 -12.10 11.21 14.03
CA VAL A 267 -12.54 10.42 12.88
C VAL A 267 -13.95 9.90 13.10
N VAL A 268 -14.23 9.26 14.23
CA VAL A 268 -15.59 8.79 14.56
C VAL A 268 -16.60 9.93 14.55
N GLY A 269 -16.29 11.04 15.22
CA GLY A 269 -17.19 12.21 15.30
C GLY A 269 -17.49 12.87 13.96
N GLU A 270 -16.57 12.82 12.98
CA GLU A 270 -16.79 13.34 11.63
C GLU A 270 -17.52 12.34 10.72
N LEU A 271 -17.39 11.03 10.96
CA LEU A 271 -18.03 9.99 10.15
C LEU A 271 -19.47 9.70 10.59
N GLU A 272 -19.77 9.85 11.87
CA GLU A 272 -21.11 9.69 12.42
C GLU A 272 -21.85 11.04 12.37
N ALA A 273 -22.57 11.32 11.28
CA ALA A 273 -23.51 12.45 11.18
C ALA A 273 -24.77 12.29 12.09
N ALA A 274 -24.67 11.49 13.15
CA ALA A 274 -25.66 11.12 14.14
C ALA A 274 -24.93 10.95 15.48
N PRO A 275 -25.59 11.13 16.65
CA PRO A 275 -24.89 11.29 17.92
C PRO A 275 -23.97 10.09 18.18
N VAL A 276 -22.68 10.38 18.30
CA VAL A 276 -21.65 9.41 18.66
C VAL A 276 -22.18 8.53 19.79
N PRO A 277 -22.16 7.19 19.68
CA PRO A 277 -22.49 6.34 20.81
C PRO A 277 -21.70 6.84 22.01
N GLN A 278 -22.40 7.29 23.06
CA GLN A 278 -21.80 7.98 24.20
C GLN A 278 -20.66 7.17 24.86
N GLN A 279 -20.60 5.86 24.57
CA GLN A 279 -19.58 4.90 24.96
C GLN A 279 -18.18 5.19 24.37
N PHE A 280 -18.07 5.79 23.17
CA PHE A 280 -16.77 6.11 22.54
C PHE A 280 -16.40 7.60 22.60
N ALA A 281 -17.40 8.48 22.75
CA ALA A 281 -17.20 9.93 22.78
C ALA A 281 -16.39 10.44 23.99
N GLN A 282 -16.14 9.60 25.02
CA GLN A 282 -15.56 10.04 26.30
C GLN A 282 -14.38 9.21 26.86
N ILE A 283 -13.78 8.27 26.11
CA ILE A 283 -12.69 7.41 26.64
C ILE A 283 -11.45 8.21 27.10
N ASP A 284 -11.26 8.44 28.40
CA ASP A 284 -10.14 9.25 28.92
C ASP A 284 -8.78 8.72 28.39
N PRO A 285 -7.93 9.55 27.76
CA PRO A 285 -6.68 9.09 27.15
C PRO A 285 -5.73 8.40 28.15
N GLU A 286 -5.75 8.80 29.42
CA GLU A 286 -4.95 8.18 30.46
C GLU A 286 -5.52 6.80 30.85
N ALA A 287 -6.85 6.63 30.85
CA ALA A 287 -7.48 5.33 31.03
C ALA A 287 -7.12 4.37 29.89
N TYR A 288 -7.08 4.86 28.65
CA TYR A 288 -6.64 4.07 27.50
C TYR A 288 -5.16 3.67 27.59
N ARG A 289 -4.26 4.62 27.91
CA ARG A 289 -2.82 4.33 28.13
C ARG A 289 -2.60 3.28 29.21
N LEU A 290 -3.27 3.40 30.35
CA LEU A 290 -3.18 2.42 31.44
C LEU A 290 -3.68 1.03 31.02
N THR A 291 -4.64 0.98 30.10
CA THR A 291 -5.14 -0.28 29.54
C THR A 291 -4.11 -0.95 28.63
N LEU A 292 -3.45 -0.19 27.75
CA LEU A 292 -2.36 -0.70 26.91
C LEU A 292 -1.16 -1.18 27.75
N GLU A 293 -0.76 -0.41 28.76
CA GLU A 293 0.30 -0.81 29.69
C GLU A 293 -0.06 -2.09 30.43
N GLY A 294 -1.33 -2.25 30.81
CA GLY A 294 -1.85 -3.47 31.41
C GLY A 294 -1.76 -4.68 30.48
N GLN A 295 -2.08 -4.52 29.19
CA GLN A 295 -1.94 -5.58 28.19
C GLN A 295 -0.47 -5.97 27.97
N GLN A 296 0.44 -5.00 27.86
CA GLN A 296 1.87 -5.27 27.77
C GLN A 296 2.39 -6.00 29.02
N ALA A 297 1.89 -5.65 30.21
CA ALA A 297 2.22 -6.37 31.43
C ALA A 297 1.69 -7.82 31.40
N LEU A 298 0.53 -8.10 30.81
CA LEU A 298 0.05 -9.48 30.60
C LEU A 298 0.94 -10.26 29.64
N GLU A 299 1.36 -9.66 28.51
CA GLU A 299 2.30 -10.29 27.57
C GLU A 299 3.64 -10.61 28.22
N ALA A 300 4.06 -9.77 29.18
CA ALA A 300 5.25 -9.99 29.99
C ALA A 300 5.03 -10.92 31.21
N GLU A 301 3.87 -11.58 31.30
CA GLU A 301 3.45 -12.47 32.40
C GLU A 301 3.42 -11.81 33.81
N LYS A 302 3.35 -10.47 33.85
CA LYS A 302 3.28 -9.65 35.08
C LYS A 302 1.83 -9.35 35.46
N TRP A 303 1.10 -10.40 35.82
CA TRP A 303 -0.35 -10.31 36.10
C TRP A 303 -0.73 -9.31 37.21
N GLU A 304 0.03 -9.23 38.31
CA GLU A 304 -0.25 -8.30 39.44
C GLU A 304 -0.21 -6.84 38.97
N GLU A 305 0.77 -6.53 38.13
CA GLU A 305 0.96 -5.21 37.54
C GLU A 305 -0.17 -4.90 36.56
N ALA A 306 -0.52 -5.86 35.68
CA ALA A 306 -1.63 -5.72 34.74
C ALA A 306 -2.97 -5.44 35.43
N VAL A 307 -3.31 -6.24 36.45
CA VAL A 307 -4.55 -6.08 37.24
C VAL A 307 -4.59 -4.71 37.92
N ALA A 308 -3.46 -4.24 38.46
CA ALA A 308 -3.37 -2.91 39.08
C ALA A 308 -3.52 -1.77 38.06
N LEU A 309 -2.97 -1.93 36.85
CA LEU A 309 -3.08 -0.97 35.75
C LEU A 309 -4.52 -0.86 35.23
N PHE A 310 -5.19 -2.00 35.00
CA PHE A 310 -6.60 -2.02 34.61
C PHE A 310 -7.52 -1.42 35.68
N ASP A 311 -7.25 -1.66 36.96
CA ASP A 311 -8.02 -1.07 38.06
C ASP A 311 -7.84 0.46 38.14
N ARG A 312 -6.63 0.98 37.84
CA ARG A 312 -6.40 2.42 37.67
C ARG A 312 -7.14 2.96 36.43
N ALA A 313 -7.15 2.23 35.32
CA ALA A 313 -7.86 2.62 34.11
C ALA A 313 -9.38 2.75 34.36
N VAL A 314 -9.98 1.79 35.06
CA VAL A 314 -11.41 1.82 35.41
C VAL A 314 -11.74 2.94 36.41
N ARG A 315 -10.84 3.24 37.35
CA ARG A 315 -11.03 4.41 38.24
C ARG A 315 -10.94 5.73 37.50
N ARG A 316 -10.12 5.78 36.45
CA ARG A 316 -9.90 6.96 35.64
C ARG A 316 -11.08 7.24 34.72
N ASP A 317 -11.59 6.19 34.07
CA ASP A 317 -12.80 6.23 33.26
C ASP A 317 -13.68 5.03 33.58
N SER A 318 -14.74 5.27 34.34
CA SER A 318 -15.69 4.24 34.73
C SER A 318 -16.61 3.80 33.59
N THR A 319 -16.67 4.56 32.49
CA THR A 319 -17.47 4.26 31.30
C THR A 319 -16.70 3.46 30.24
N PHE A 320 -15.36 3.37 30.38
CA PHE A 320 -14.51 2.59 29.50
C PHE A 320 -14.54 1.09 29.86
N ALA A 321 -15.25 0.30 29.04
CA ALA A 321 -15.54 -1.11 29.34
C ALA A 321 -14.31 -2.04 29.20
N LEU A 322 -13.42 -1.78 28.24
CA LEU A 322 -12.30 -2.65 27.88
C LEU A 322 -11.40 -3.05 29.06
N PRO A 323 -10.90 -2.13 29.92
CA PRO A 323 -10.06 -2.51 31.04
C PRO A 323 -10.79 -3.41 32.05
N SER A 324 -12.12 -3.33 32.18
CA SER A 324 -12.87 -4.27 33.02
C SER A 324 -12.92 -5.68 32.41
N VAL A 325 -13.04 -5.81 31.08
CA VAL A 325 -12.97 -7.11 30.39
C VAL A 325 -11.58 -7.72 30.54
N LEU A 326 -10.53 -6.92 30.32
CA LEU A 326 -9.14 -7.38 30.42
C LEU A 326 -8.75 -7.75 31.86
N TRP A 327 -9.26 -7.02 32.85
CA TRP A 327 -9.10 -7.36 34.27
C TRP A 327 -9.66 -8.75 34.58
N TYR A 328 -10.89 -9.03 34.11
CA TYR A 328 -11.51 -10.34 34.26
C TYR A 328 -10.69 -11.45 33.56
N GLY A 329 -10.30 -11.21 32.30
CA GLY A 329 -9.49 -12.14 31.52
C GLY A 329 -8.14 -12.45 32.18
N ALA A 330 -7.47 -11.45 32.74
CA ALA A 330 -6.21 -11.60 33.47
C ALA A 330 -6.35 -12.55 34.67
N VAL A 331 -7.41 -12.38 35.46
CA VAL A 331 -7.67 -13.21 36.64
C VAL A 331 -8.01 -14.66 36.25
N LEU A 332 -8.78 -14.86 35.18
CA LEU A 332 -9.05 -16.20 34.65
C LEU A 332 -7.80 -16.86 34.09
N GLY A 333 -6.98 -16.14 33.32
CA GLY A 333 -5.71 -16.63 32.78
C GLY A 333 -4.78 -17.12 33.87
N ALA A 334 -4.58 -16.29 34.91
CA ALA A 334 -3.78 -16.66 36.07
C ALA A 334 -4.30 -17.91 36.79
N ARG A 335 -5.62 -18.10 36.88
CA ARG A 335 -6.24 -19.31 37.45
C ARG A 335 -6.00 -20.54 36.56
N MET A 336 -6.12 -20.40 35.24
CA MET A 336 -5.86 -21.50 34.30
C MET A 336 -4.39 -21.96 34.31
N GLU A 337 -3.46 -21.04 34.56
CA GLU A 337 -2.04 -21.33 34.79
C GLU A 337 -1.76 -22.04 36.15
N GLY A 338 -2.80 -22.29 36.96
CA GLY A 338 -2.68 -22.98 38.23
C GLY A 338 -2.28 -22.09 39.41
N ARG A 339 -2.33 -20.75 39.26
CA ARG A 339 -2.07 -19.82 40.37
C ARG A 339 -3.25 -19.82 41.34
N THR A 340 -2.96 -19.75 42.63
CA THR A 340 -3.98 -19.61 43.68
C THR A 340 -4.48 -18.17 43.73
N ILE A 341 -5.68 -17.94 43.23
CA ILE A 341 -6.34 -16.64 43.26
C ILE A 341 -7.25 -16.56 44.50
N PRO A 342 -7.16 -15.49 45.32
CA PRO A 342 -8.09 -15.27 46.44
C PRO A 342 -9.55 -15.23 45.97
N GLU A 343 -10.48 -15.76 46.78
CA GLU A 343 -11.92 -15.75 46.44
C GLU A 343 -12.46 -14.32 46.24
N ASP A 344 -11.96 -13.36 47.02
CA ASP A 344 -12.33 -11.94 46.90
C ASP A 344 -11.95 -11.38 45.52
N THR A 345 -10.78 -11.76 44.99
CA THR A 345 -10.31 -11.34 43.67
C THR A 345 -11.16 -11.94 42.55
N LEU A 346 -11.64 -13.18 42.73
CA LEU A 346 -12.55 -13.80 41.79
C LEU A 346 -13.92 -13.11 41.80
N ALA A 347 -14.42 -12.73 42.98
CA ALA A 347 -15.66 -11.97 43.10
C ALA A 347 -15.56 -10.59 42.42
N MET A 348 -14.43 -9.91 42.58
CA MET A 348 -14.13 -8.67 41.85
C MET A 348 -14.10 -8.89 40.33
N ALA A 349 -13.59 -10.03 39.85
CA ALA A 349 -13.55 -10.36 38.43
C ALA A 349 -14.95 -10.39 37.82
N ILE A 350 -15.87 -11.07 38.51
CA ILE A 350 -17.27 -11.16 38.10
C ILE A 350 -17.92 -9.76 38.10
N ALA A 351 -17.61 -8.93 39.08
CA ALA A 351 -18.12 -7.55 39.13
C ALA A 351 -17.62 -6.70 37.94
N HIS A 352 -16.37 -6.86 37.53
CA HIS A 352 -15.82 -6.20 36.35
C HIS A 352 -16.49 -6.69 35.05
N LEU A 353 -16.73 -8.00 34.90
CA LEU A 353 -17.46 -8.54 33.76
C LEU A 353 -18.91 -8.02 33.68
N GLN A 354 -19.62 -7.99 34.81
CA GLN A 354 -20.98 -7.44 34.88
C GLN A 354 -21.01 -5.95 34.52
N ARG A 355 -20.02 -5.19 34.98
CA ARG A 355 -19.87 -3.78 34.60
C ARG A 355 -19.66 -3.63 33.10
N ALA A 356 -18.73 -4.37 32.51
CA ALA A 356 -18.45 -4.32 31.08
C ALA A 356 -19.71 -4.66 30.25
N ARG A 357 -20.48 -5.67 30.68
CA ARG A 357 -21.76 -6.03 30.06
C ARG A 357 -22.80 -4.92 30.15
N GLY A 358 -22.91 -4.24 31.30
CA GLY A 358 -23.79 -3.09 31.48
C GLY A 358 -23.42 -1.86 30.63
N LEU A 359 -22.15 -1.79 30.20
CA LEU A 359 -21.64 -0.73 29.33
C LEU A 359 -21.69 -1.10 27.83
N GLY A 360 -22.26 -2.26 27.46
CA GLY A 360 -22.35 -2.71 26.07
C GLY A 360 -21.06 -3.31 25.50
N GLY A 361 -20.04 -3.54 26.32
CA GLY A 361 -18.71 -4.01 25.88
C GLY A 361 -18.57 -5.52 25.64
N VAL A 362 -19.65 -6.29 25.74
CA VAL A 362 -19.65 -7.75 25.50
C VAL A 362 -20.94 -8.12 24.78
N GLU A 363 -20.87 -8.41 23.47
CA GLU A 363 -21.97 -9.05 22.73
C GLU A 363 -22.29 -10.41 23.36
N GLU A 364 -23.58 -10.78 23.36
CA GLU A 364 -24.15 -11.89 24.12
C GLU A 364 -23.57 -13.28 23.84
N GLU A 365 -22.68 -13.43 22.86
CA GLU A 365 -22.21 -14.72 22.35
C GLU A 365 -21.08 -15.37 23.18
N VAL A 366 -20.41 -14.62 24.07
CA VAL A 366 -19.30 -15.17 24.90
C VAL A 366 -19.80 -15.84 26.19
N ALA A 367 -21.10 -15.74 26.51
CA ALA A 367 -21.66 -16.24 27.77
C ALA A 367 -21.94 -17.76 27.81
N ALA A 368 -21.54 -18.53 26.79
CA ALA A 368 -21.85 -19.96 26.67
C ALA A 368 -20.68 -20.92 26.98
N VAL A 369 -19.56 -20.44 27.51
CA VAL A 369 -18.42 -21.28 27.95
C VAL A 369 -18.04 -20.90 29.37
#